data_AF-A0A833G0V4-F1
#
_entry.id   AF-A0A833G0V4-F1
#
_cell.length_a   1.000
_cell.length_b   1.000
_cell.length_c   1.000
_cell.angle_alpha   90.00
_cell.angle_beta   90.00
_cell.angle_gamma   90.00
#
_symmetry.space_group_name_H-M   'P 1'
#
loop_
_entity.id
_entity.type
_entity.pdbx_description
1 polymer ?
#
loop_
_entity_poly.entity_id
_entity_poly.type
_entity_poly.pdbx_seq_one_letter_code
_entity_poly.pdbx_strand_id
1 'polypeptide(L)'
;YQKDAVISSKVLTGKADSPEAAKFKDYFDWSEPLAKAPSHRVLAMRRGEKELFLMMRITLPDEGAAFAAVQALFVKARNPAADQVALAVQDACKRLLAPAMETEMRLDSKKRADEAGIKVFASNLRELLLAAPLGQKAVLAIDPGFRTGCKVVLLDRQGKLLHNDVVYPDRHPDEAKEKIAGFVKFFNVEAIAIGNVTAGRETEAFVRTLKLPPAIPVVMVNESGASIYSASEVAREEFPDHDLTVRGAVSIGRRLMDPLAELVKLDPKSIGVGQYQHDVDQTALKRSLDDTVVSSVNGVGVELNTASKQLLSYVSGLNAATAAAIVARRNEHGAFKSRAELKEVPRLGPKAFEQAAGFLRIRGGAHPLDASAVHPERYALVE
;
A
#
# COMPACT_ATOMS: atom_id res chain seq x y z
N TYR A 1 16.92 -26.65 -16.41
CA TYR A 1 16.80 -25.75 -15.24
C TYR A 1 15.44 -25.07 -15.15
N GLN A 2 15.04 -24.19 -16.08
CA GLN A 2 13.74 -23.47 -15.97
C GLN A 2 12.52 -24.38 -15.70
N LYS A 3 12.44 -25.53 -16.37
CA LYS A 3 11.33 -26.49 -16.24
C LYS A 3 11.44 -27.37 -14.99
N ASP A 4 12.62 -27.94 -14.77
CA ASP A 4 12.79 -29.08 -13.86
C ASP A 4 13.62 -28.77 -12.60
N ALA A 5 14.17 -27.56 -12.46
CA ALA A 5 14.94 -27.20 -11.27
C ALA A 5 14.06 -27.17 -10.01
N VAL A 6 14.70 -27.47 -8.90
CA VAL A 6 14.12 -27.46 -7.57
C VAL A 6 14.77 -26.33 -6.78
N ILE A 7 13.94 -25.50 -6.15
CA ILE A 7 14.38 -24.55 -5.14
C ILE A 7 14.30 -25.24 -3.78
N SER A 8 15.37 -25.12 -3.01
CA SER A 8 15.42 -25.66 -1.65
C SER A 8 16.03 -24.66 -0.68
N SER A 9 15.67 -24.79 0.59
CA SER A 9 16.29 -24.03 1.68
C SER A 9 16.58 -24.92 2.87
N LYS A 10 17.71 -24.65 3.52
CA LYS A 10 18.10 -25.27 4.78
C LYS A 10 18.50 -24.23 5.80
N VAL A 11 18.17 -24.46 7.08
CA VAL A 11 18.65 -23.61 8.17
C VAL A 11 20.18 -23.68 8.28
N LEU A 12 20.81 -22.54 8.51
CA LEU A 12 22.25 -22.49 8.75
C LEU A 12 22.60 -23.11 10.11
N THR A 13 23.73 -23.81 10.17
CA THR A 13 24.21 -24.48 11.39
C THR A 13 24.28 -23.49 12.56
N GLY A 14 23.69 -23.85 13.69
CA GLY A 14 23.67 -23.03 14.90
C GLY A 14 22.64 -21.88 14.89
N LYS A 15 21.79 -21.78 13.86
CA LYS A 15 20.73 -20.76 13.78
C LYS A 15 19.33 -21.26 14.13
N ALA A 16 19.11 -22.58 14.22
CA ALA A 16 17.78 -23.15 14.42
C ALA A 16 17.09 -22.72 15.73
N ASP A 17 17.87 -22.54 16.80
CA ASP A 17 17.34 -22.20 18.13
C ASP A 17 17.23 -20.69 18.40
N SER A 18 17.61 -19.85 17.42
CA SER A 18 17.49 -18.39 17.55
C SER A 18 16.01 -17.97 17.46
N PRO A 19 15.51 -17.15 18.40
CA PRO A 19 14.14 -16.62 18.34
C PRO A 19 13.85 -15.88 17.03
N GLU A 20 14.85 -15.21 16.46
CA GLU A 20 14.75 -14.48 15.20
C GLU A 20 14.62 -15.42 13.99
N ALA A 21 15.20 -16.62 14.06
CA ALA A 21 15.10 -17.63 13.02
C ALA A 21 13.72 -18.30 12.97
N ALA A 22 12.96 -18.27 14.08
CA ALA A 22 11.65 -18.93 14.20
C ALA A 22 10.64 -18.45 13.13
N LYS A 23 10.78 -17.21 12.63
CA LYS A 23 9.94 -16.68 11.53
C LYS A 23 10.18 -17.36 10.18
N PHE A 24 11.26 -18.12 10.03
CA PHE A 24 11.61 -18.90 8.85
C PHE A 24 11.50 -20.40 9.06
N LYS A 25 10.88 -20.85 10.17
CA LYS A 25 10.82 -22.26 10.57
C LYS A 25 10.26 -23.18 9.50
N ASP A 26 9.23 -22.72 8.77
CA ASP A 26 8.62 -23.47 7.66
C ASP A 26 9.60 -23.73 6.50
N TYR A 27 10.71 -22.99 6.44
CA TYR A 27 11.72 -23.04 5.40
C TYR A 27 13.07 -23.62 5.89
N PHE A 28 13.12 -24.19 7.11
CA PHE A 28 14.35 -24.77 7.67
C PHE A 28 14.80 -26.04 6.94
N ASP A 29 13.88 -26.78 6.34
CA ASP A 29 14.16 -27.87 5.41
C ASP A 29 13.02 -27.93 4.39
N TRP A 30 13.16 -27.17 3.31
CA TRP A 30 12.12 -27.00 2.30
C TRP A 30 12.66 -27.31 0.91
N SER A 31 11.82 -27.89 0.06
CA SER A 31 12.17 -28.24 -1.32
C SER A 31 10.92 -28.28 -2.19
N GLU A 32 10.92 -27.58 -3.32
CA GLU A 32 9.80 -27.57 -4.26
C GLU A 32 10.23 -27.27 -5.70
N PRO A 33 9.42 -27.62 -6.72
CA PRO A 33 9.70 -27.26 -8.11
C PRO A 33 9.76 -25.73 -8.32
N LEU A 34 10.89 -25.22 -8.82
CA LEU A 34 11.11 -23.78 -9.02
C LEU A 34 10.09 -23.15 -9.99
N ALA A 35 9.70 -23.90 -11.03
CA ALA A 35 8.76 -23.43 -12.05
C ALA A 35 7.38 -23.09 -11.46
N LYS A 36 6.99 -23.77 -10.38
CA LYS A 36 5.66 -23.62 -9.73
C LYS A 36 5.73 -22.92 -8.38
N ALA A 37 6.91 -22.51 -7.94
CA ALA A 37 7.11 -21.90 -6.64
C ALA A 37 6.35 -20.54 -6.57
N PRO A 38 5.42 -20.37 -5.60
CA PRO A 38 4.72 -19.11 -5.40
C PRO A 38 5.68 -17.97 -5.03
N SER A 39 5.35 -16.75 -5.46
CA SER A 39 6.14 -15.53 -5.17
C SER A 39 6.50 -15.38 -3.69
N HIS A 40 5.51 -15.49 -2.79
CA HIS A 40 5.73 -15.28 -1.36
C HIS A 40 6.73 -16.29 -0.75
N ARG A 41 6.77 -17.54 -1.23
CA ARG A 41 7.75 -18.54 -0.75
C ARG A 41 9.15 -18.25 -1.24
N VAL A 42 9.28 -17.86 -2.51
CA VAL A 42 10.58 -17.42 -3.08
C VAL A 42 11.11 -16.21 -2.33
N LEU A 43 10.26 -15.22 -2.04
CA LEU A 43 10.65 -14.03 -1.27
C LEU A 43 11.01 -14.39 0.18
N ALA A 44 10.26 -15.28 0.83
CA ALA A 44 10.54 -15.74 2.19
C ALA A 44 11.90 -16.44 2.31
N MET A 45 12.20 -17.39 1.42
CA MET A 45 13.48 -18.09 1.39
C MET A 45 14.65 -17.14 1.16
N ARG A 46 14.50 -16.19 0.22
CA ARG A 46 15.51 -15.15 -0.04
C ARG A 46 15.73 -14.20 1.11
N ARG A 47 14.66 -13.82 1.81
CA ARG A 47 14.77 -12.99 3.00
C ARG A 47 15.51 -13.73 4.10
N GLY A 48 15.16 -14.99 4.34
CA GLY A 48 15.86 -15.83 5.31
C GLY A 48 17.34 -16.02 4.98
N GLU A 49 17.69 -16.12 3.70
CA GLU A 49 19.08 -16.16 3.26
C GLU A 49 19.80 -14.81 3.42
N LYS A 50 19.18 -13.70 3.03
CA LYS A 50 19.73 -12.35 3.20
C LYS A 50 20.00 -12.02 4.66
N GLU A 51 19.13 -12.47 5.56
CA GLU A 51 19.27 -12.32 7.01
C GLU A 51 20.18 -13.39 7.66
N LEU A 52 20.84 -14.24 6.85
CA LEU A 52 21.80 -15.26 7.30
C LEU A 52 21.22 -16.32 8.25
N PHE A 53 19.94 -16.67 8.06
CA PHE A 53 19.28 -17.78 8.76
C PHE A 53 19.12 -19.03 7.88
N LEU A 54 18.94 -18.84 6.57
CA LEU A 54 18.79 -19.92 5.60
C LEU A 54 19.94 -19.96 4.61
N MET A 55 20.22 -21.13 4.08
CA MET A 55 20.94 -21.34 2.82
C MET A 55 19.92 -21.73 1.77
N MET A 56 19.82 -20.97 0.67
CA MET A 56 18.93 -21.29 -0.44
C MET A 56 19.74 -21.84 -1.61
N ARG A 57 19.26 -22.92 -2.23
CA ARG A 57 19.86 -23.54 -3.42
C ARG A 57 18.85 -23.73 -4.54
N ILE A 58 19.30 -23.63 -5.78
CA ILE A 58 18.54 -24.04 -6.96
C ILE A 58 19.37 -25.06 -7.74
N THR A 59 18.91 -26.31 -7.74
CA THR A 59 19.61 -27.43 -8.38
C THR A 59 18.67 -28.22 -9.28
N LEU A 60 19.23 -29.08 -10.13
CA LEU A 60 18.42 -30.09 -10.81
C LEU A 60 18.22 -31.30 -9.88
N PRO A 61 17.08 -31.99 -9.96
CA PRO A 61 16.86 -33.25 -9.24
C PRO A 61 17.89 -34.33 -9.58
N ASP A 62 18.29 -34.39 -10.86
CA ASP A 62 19.31 -35.31 -11.37
C ASP A 62 20.35 -34.52 -12.19
N GLU A 63 21.36 -34.00 -11.50
CA GLU A 63 22.51 -33.35 -12.15
C GLU A 63 23.34 -34.33 -12.98
N GLY A 64 23.33 -35.62 -12.64
CA GLY A 64 24.07 -36.66 -13.36
C GLY A 64 23.55 -36.86 -14.78
N ALA A 65 22.23 -37.00 -14.93
CA ALA A 65 21.59 -37.09 -16.25
C ALA A 65 21.81 -35.82 -17.07
N ALA A 66 21.75 -34.64 -16.45
CA ALA A 66 22.01 -33.38 -17.12
C ALA A 66 23.47 -33.28 -17.61
N PHE A 67 24.43 -33.66 -16.78
CA PHE A 67 25.84 -33.65 -17.15
C PHE A 67 26.15 -34.70 -18.22
N ALA A 68 25.52 -35.87 -18.18
CA ALA A 68 25.63 -36.89 -19.22
C ALA A 68 25.11 -36.38 -20.57
N ALA A 69 24.01 -35.62 -20.58
CA ALA A 69 23.48 -35.00 -21.79
C ALA A 69 24.48 -33.99 -22.39
N VAL A 70 25.15 -33.18 -21.55
CA VAL A 70 26.22 -32.26 -22.00
C VAL A 70 27.44 -33.06 -22.49
N GLN A 71 27.85 -34.10 -21.78
CA GLN A 71 28.97 -34.96 -22.16
C GLN A 71 28.75 -35.58 -23.55
N ALA A 72 27.54 -36.03 -23.86
CA ALA A 72 27.20 -36.55 -25.19
C ALA A 72 27.37 -35.53 -26.33
N LEU A 73 27.37 -34.22 -26.04
CA LEU A 73 27.62 -33.18 -27.03
C LEU A 73 29.10 -33.07 -27.42
N PHE A 74 30.03 -33.40 -26.51
CA PHE A 74 31.46 -33.15 -26.70
C PHE A 74 32.30 -34.43 -26.82
N VAL A 75 31.92 -35.51 -26.15
CA VAL A 75 32.63 -36.80 -26.20
C VAL A 75 32.12 -37.61 -27.40
N LYS A 76 32.89 -37.64 -28.49
CA LYS A 76 32.48 -38.26 -29.77
C LYS A 76 33.22 -39.54 -30.15
N ALA A 77 34.24 -39.93 -29.39
CA ALA A 77 35.07 -41.09 -29.68
C ALA A 77 35.27 -41.95 -28.44
N ARG A 78 35.88 -43.13 -28.62
CA ARG A 78 36.28 -44.05 -27.54
C ARG A 78 37.79 -44.26 -27.59
N ASN A 79 38.56 -43.27 -27.14
CA ASN A 79 40.01 -43.28 -27.12
C ASN A 79 40.52 -42.45 -25.92
N PRO A 80 41.83 -42.51 -25.57
CA PRO A 80 42.36 -41.79 -24.40
C PRO A 80 42.15 -40.27 -24.43
N ALA A 81 42.06 -39.66 -25.62
CA ALA A 81 41.74 -38.24 -25.73
C ALA A 81 40.28 -37.95 -25.37
N ALA A 82 39.34 -38.83 -25.73
CA ALA A 82 37.94 -38.74 -25.35
C ALA A 82 37.75 -38.82 -23.82
N ASP A 83 38.59 -39.60 -23.13
CA ASP A 83 38.57 -39.69 -21.66
C ASP A 83 38.98 -38.34 -21.02
N GLN A 84 39.97 -37.66 -21.58
CA GLN A 84 40.36 -36.31 -21.12
C GLN A 84 39.25 -35.29 -21.37
N VAL A 85 38.56 -35.36 -22.51
CA VAL A 85 37.40 -34.51 -22.79
C VAL A 85 36.25 -34.80 -21.81
N ALA A 86 36.01 -36.07 -21.48
CA ALA A 86 34.99 -36.44 -20.50
C ALA A 86 35.27 -35.84 -19.11
N LEU A 87 36.52 -35.91 -18.64
CA LEU A 87 36.95 -35.28 -17.38
C LEU A 87 36.78 -33.75 -17.44
N ALA A 88 37.15 -33.13 -18.55
CA ALA A 88 36.99 -31.69 -18.74
C ALA A 88 35.53 -31.25 -18.73
N VAL A 89 34.63 -32.01 -19.38
CA VAL A 89 33.18 -31.73 -19.34
C VAL A 89 32.65 -31.88 -17.93
N GLN A 90 33.03 -32.93 -17.20
CA GLN A 90 32.56 -33.12 -15.82
C GLN A 90 33.00 -31.97 -14.90
N ASP A 91 34.26 -31.54 -14.97
CA ASP A 91 34.74 -30.38 -14.22
C ASP A 91 34.00 -29.10 -14.63
N ALA A 92 33.88 -28.84 -15.94
CA ALA A 92 33.20 -27.65 -16.45
C ALA A 92 31.72 -27.61 -16.04
N CYS A 93 31.01 -28.74 -16.13
CA CYS A 93 29.63 -28.86 -15.70
C CYS A 93 29.46 -28.56 -14.21
N LYS A 94 30.31 -29.15 -13.36
CA LYS A 94 30.20 -29.01 -11.91
C LYS A 94 30.66 -27.64 -11.40
N ARG A 95 31.79 -27.13 -11.89
CA ARG A 95 32.45 -25.94 -11.36
C ARG A 95 32.02 -24.64 -12.03
N LEU A 96 31.55 -24.71 -13.28
CA LEU A 96 31.23 -23.52 -14.07
C LEU A 96 29.74 -23.48 -14.45
N LEU A 97 29.24 -24.51 -15.15
CA LEU A 97 27.89 -24.50 -15.70
C LEU A 97 26.81 -24.54 -14.61
N ALA A 98 26.87 -25.49 -13.68
CA ALA A 98 25.86 -25.60 -12.62
C ALA A 98 25.77 -24.33 -11.75
N PRO A 99 26.87 -23.72 -11.27
CA PRO A 99 26.80 -22.44 -10.57
C PRO A 99 26.25 -21.30 -11.43
N ALA A 100 26.64 -21.21 -12.70
CA ALA A 100 26.12 -20.18 -13.61
C ALA A 100 24.60 -20.34 -13.82
N MET A 101 24.13 -21.57 -14.02
CA MET A 101 22.70 -21.88 -14.16
C MET A 101 21.94 -21.61 -12.86
N GLU A 102 22.50 -21.93 -11.70
CA GLU A 102 21.91 -21.57 -10.41
C GLU A 102 21.76 -20.05 -10.30
N THR A 103 22.81 -19.27 -10.60
CA THR A 103 22.75 -17.81 -10.59
C THR A 103 21.68 -17.27 -11.53
N GLU A 104 21.59 -17.78 -12.75
CA GLU A 104 20.57 -17.36 -13.73
C GLU A 104 19.16 -17.66 -13.22
N MET A 105 18.92 -18.87 -12.70
CA MET A 105 17.62 -19.25 -12.15
C MET A 105 17.28 -18.45 -10.89
N ARG A 106 18.27 -18.01 -10.12
CA ARG A 106 18.06 -17.09 -9.00
C ARG A 106 17.65 -15.71 -9.52
N LEU A 107 18.24 -15.18 -10.56
CA LEU A 107 17.81 -13.87 -11.10
C LEU A 107 16.39 -13.96 -11.67
N ASP A 108 16.11 -14.99 -12.47
CA ASP A 108 14.80 -15.23 -13.08
C ASP A 108 13.70 -15.38 -12.02
N SER A 109 13.90 -16.29 -11.05
CA SER A 109 12.90 -16.54 -10.00
C SER A 109 12.63 -15.33 -9.12
N LYS A 110 13.66 -14.49 -8.87
CA LYS A 110 13.46 -13.22 -8.16
C LYS A 110 12.60 -12.28 -8.96
N LYS A 111 12.92 -12.08 -10.24
CA LYS A 111 12.16 -11.19 -11.13
C LYS A 111 10.69 -11.59 -11.20
N ARG A 112 10.41 -12.89 -11.44
CA ARG A 112 9.03 -13.41 -11.47
C ARG A 112 8.31 -13.23 -10.13
N ALA A 113 9.00 -13.49 -9.02
CA ALA A 113 8.42 -13.31 -7.69
C ALA A 113 8.08 -11.83 -7.43
N ASP A 114 8.94 -10.90 -7.84
CA ASP A 114 8.73 -9.46 -7.68
C ASP A 114 7.54 -8.99 -8.49
N GLU A 115 7.49 -9.32 -9.78
CA GLU A 115 6.38 -8.93 -10.66
C GLU A 115 5.04 -9.43 -10.12
N ALA A 116 4.97 -10.69 -9.69
CA ALA A 116 3.76 -11.26 -9.11
C ALA A 116 3.40 -10.61 -7.76
N GLY A 117 4.38 -10.37 -6.89
CA GLY A 117 4.17 -9.73 -5.58
C GLY A 117 3.68 -8.29 -5.73
N ILE A 118 4.33 -7.50 -6.57
CA ILE A 118 3.98 -6.10 -6.86
C ILE A 118 2.56 -6.02 -7.43
N LYS A 119 2.17 -6.95 -8.31
CA LYS A 119 0.79 -6.99 -8.84
C LYS A 119 -0.25 -7.18 -7.73
N VAL A 120 0.03 -8.06 -6.76
CA VAL A 120 -0.85 -8.25 -5.59
C VAL A 120 -0.89 -6.99 -4.73
N PHE A 121 0.26 -6.38 -4.46
CA PHE A 121 0.36 -5.14 -3.68
C PHE A 121 -0.42 -3.98 -4.33
N ALA A 122 -0.32 -3.83 -5.65
CA ALA A 122 -1.12 -2.86 -6.40
C ALA A 122 -2.62 -3.12 -6.30
N SER A 123 -3.05 -4.39 -6.40
CA SER A 123 -4.46 -4.77 -6.21
C SER A 123 -4.96 -4.42 -4.80
N ASN A 124 -4.19 -4.76 -3.77
CA ASN A 124 -4.53 -4.47 -2.39
C ASN A 124 -4.61 -2.96 -2.13
N LEU A 125 -3.67 -2.18 -2.68
CA LEU A 125 -3.72 -0.72 -2.59
C LEU A 125 -4.98 -0.16 -3.26
N ARG A 126 -5.32 -0.67 -4.46
CA ARG A 126 -6.53 -0.24 -5.17
C ARG A 126 -7.79 -0.50 -4.36
N GLU A 127 -7.90 -1.65 -3.72
CA GLU A 127 -9.03 -1.98 -2.84
C GLU A 127 -9.15 -1.00 -1.66
N LEU A 128 -8.01 -0.64 -1.03
CA LEU A 128 -7.99 0.35 0.05
C LEU A 128 -8.41 1.74 -0.44
N LEU A 129 -7.90 2.17 -1.59
CA LEU A 129 -8.21 3.48 -2.17
C LEU A 129 -9.66 3.60 -2.63
N LEU A 130 -10.25 2.51 -3.12
CA LEU A 130 -11.62 2.48 -3.66
C LEU A 130 -12.64 1.92 -2.66
N ALA A 131 -12.26 1.79 -1.39
CA ALA A 131 -13.20 1.43 -0.33
C ALA A 131 -14.35 2.45 -0.27
N ALA A 132 -15.55 1.97 0.02
CA ALA A 132 -16.74 2.81 0.00
C ALA A 132 -16.63 3.93 1.06
N PRO A 133 -16.74 5.22 0.67
CA PRO A 133 -16.67 6.33 1.61
C PRO A 133 -17.96 6.42 2.44
N LEU A 134 -17.84 6.71 3.74
CA LEU A 134 -18.99 7.02 4.58
C LEU A 134 -19.65 8.35 4.18
N GLY A 135 -18.87 9.27 3.62
CA GLY A 135 -19.30 10.60 3.24
C GLY A 135 -19.31 11.60 4.39
N GLN A 136 -20.12 12.65 4.25
CA GLN A 136 -20.15 13.81 5.14
C GLN A 136 -20.93 13.53 6.43
N LYS A 137 -20.32 12.77 7.34
CA LYS A 137 -20.88 12.41 8.66
C LYS A 137 -19.95 12.85 9.78
N ALA A 138 -20.51 13.20 10.94
CA ALA A 138 -19.73 13.46 12.14
C ALA A 138 -19.15 12.14 12.68
N VAL A 139 -17.83 12.07 12.85
CA VAL A 139 -17.12 10.82 13.18
C VAL A 139 -16.38 10.96 14.51
N LEU A 140 -16.55 9.96 15.39
CA LEU A 140 -15.65 9.74 16.51
C LEU A 140 -14.62 8.70 16.08
N ALA A 141 -13.35 9.06 16.03
CA ALA A 141 -12.27 8.14 15.70
C ALA A 141 -11.49 7.75 16.96
N ILE A 142 -11.13 6.47 17.05
CA ILE A 142 -10.35 5.90 18.14
C ILE A 142 -9.12 5.23 17.56
N ASP A 143 -7.94 5.72 17.95
CA ASP A 143 -6.66 5.05 17.79
C ASP A 143 -6.39 4.21 19.06
N PRO A 144 -6.47 2.86 18.97
CA PRO A 144 -6.40 1.98 20.13
C PRO A 144 -5.00 1.90 20.74
N GLY A 145 -4.94 1.85 22.08
CA GLY A 145 -3.69 1.63 22.79
C GLY A 145 -3.89 1.19 24.23
N PHE A 146 -3.06 0.24 24.68
CA PHE A 146 -3.04 -0.20 26.08
C PHE A 146 -2.23 0.77 26.95
N ARG A 147 -0.90 0.80 26.79
CA ARG A 147 0.00 1.56 27.65
C ARG A 147 -0.30 3.06 27.66
N THR A 148 -0.46 3.66 26.48
CA THR A 148 -0.70 5.10 26.29
C THR A 148 -2.19 5.48 26.30
N GLY A 149 -3.09 4.51 26.49
CA GLY A 149 -4.53 4.70 26.33
C GLY A 149 -4.96 4.79 24.87
N CYS A 150 -6.27 4.82 24.67
CA CYS A 150 -6.90 5.00 23.36
C CYS A 150 -7.07 6.49 23.09
N LYS A 151 -6.48 6.99 22.00
CA LYS A 151 -6.64 8.38 21.59
C LYS A 151 -7.98 8.54 20.87
N VAL A 152 -8.80 9.48 21.32
CA VAL A 152 -10.12 9.76 20.78
C VAL A 152 -10.11 11.12 20.10
N VAL A 153 -10.68 11.22 18.91
CA VAL A 153 -10.88 12.48 18.19
C VAL A 153 -12.30 12.59 17.66
N LEU A 154 -12.82 13.81 17.64
CA LEU A 154 -14.15 14.14 17.14
C LEU A 154 -14.00 14.98 15.88
N LEU A 155 -14.55 14.50 14.77
CA LEU A 155 -14.55 15.16 13.47
C LEU A 155 -15.96 15.61 13.11
N ASP A 156 -16.08 16.82 12.56
CA ASP A 156 -17.33 17.26 11.96
C ASP A 156 -17.60 16.57 10.61
N ARG A 157 -18.72 16.91 9.97
CA ARG A 157 -19.14 16.35 8.67
C ARG A 157 -18.20 16.69 7.51
N GLN A 158 -17.29 17.64 7.72
CA GLN A 158 -16.27 18.08 6.77
C GLN A 158 -14.89 17.49 7.11
N GLY A 159 -14.78 16.72 8.19
CA GLY A 159 -13.52 16.12 8.64
C GLY A 159 -12.62 17.09 9.40
N LYS A 160 -13.14 18.23 9.88
CA LYS A 160 -12.41 19.16 10.74
C LYS A 160 -12.37 18.59 12.16
N LEU A 161 -11.20 18.65 12.79
CA LEU A 161 -11.03 18.28 14.19
C LEU A 161 -11.77 19.28 15.10
N LEU A 162 -12.71 18.77 15.90
CA LEU A 162 -13.48 19.53 16.88
C LEU A 162 -12.93 19.38 18.29
N HIS A 163 -12.54 18.16 18.65
CA HIS A 163 -12.07 17.83 19.99
C HIS A 163 -11.17 16.59 19.96
N ASN A 164 -10.27 16.47 20.95
CA ASN A 164 -9.48 15.27 21.18
C ASN A 164 -9.36 14.99 22.69
N ASP A 165 -9.32 13.72 23.07
CA ASP A 165 -9.15 13.27 24.45
C ASP A 165 -8.44 11.89 24.49
N VAL A 166 -8.10 11.39 25.66
CA VAL A 166 -7.56 10.05 25.89
C VAL A 166 -8.45 9.30 26.87
N VAL A 167 -8.82 8.08 26.50
CA VAL A 167 -9.57 7.17 27.37
C VAL A 167 -8.77 5.90 27.63
N TYR A 168 -9.04 5.25 28.76
CA TYR A 168 -8.34 4.03 29.18
C TYR A 168 -9.34 2.90 29.43
N PRO A 169 -9.92 2.28 28.37
CA PRO A 169 -10.95 1.26 28.54
C PRO A 169 -10.51 0.03 29.33
N ASP A 170 -9.20 -0.27 29.29
CA ASP A 170 -8.57 -1.39 29.99
C ASP A 170 -8.42 -1.17 31.51
N ARG A 171 -8.20 0.08 31.94
CA ARG A 171 -7.95 0.44 33.35
C ARG A 171 -9.10 1.15 34.03
N HIS A 172 -9.81 2.00 33.28
CA HIS A 172 -10.87 2.87 33.76
C HIS A 172 -12.12 2.72 32.87
N PRO A 173 -12.72 1.51 32.81
CA PRO A 173 -13.78 1.20 31.86
C PRO A 173 -15.01 2.08 32.05
N ASP A 174 -15.41 2.40 33.28
CA ASP A 174 -16.63 3.17 33.53
C ASP A 174 -16.48 4.65 33.17
N GLU A 175 -15.31 5.25 33.46
CA GLU A 175 -14.97 6.61 33.01
C GLU A 175 -14.93 6.68 31.48
N ALA A 176 -14.28 5.70 30.83
CA ALA A 176 -14.22 5.63 29.38
C ALA A 176 -15.62 5.48 28.75
N LYS A 177 -16.53 4.72 29.39
CA LYS A 177 -17.92 4.59 28.91
C LYS A 177 -18.66 5.92 28.99
N GLU A 178 -18.59 6.59 30.14
CA GLU A 178 -19.26 7.86 30.35
C GLU A 178 -18.75 8.93 29.37
N LYS A 179 -17.44 9.04 29.20
CA LYS A 179 -16.82 9.97 28.24
C LYS A 179 -17.25 9.72 26.81
N ILE A 180 -17.11 8.48 26.31
CA ILE A 180 -17.47 8.17 24.92
C ILE A 180 -18.96 8.39 24.69
N ALA A 181 -19.83 7.94 25.59
CA ALA A 181 -21.27 8.17 25.47
C ALA A 181 -21.63 9.67 25.50
N GLY A 182 -20.97 10.44 26.36
CA GLY A 182 -21.08 11.90 26.43
C GLY A 182 -20.67 12.57 25.13
N PHE A 183 -19.53 12.18 24.55
CA PHE A 183 -19.06 12.70 23.26
C PHE A 183 -20.01 12.36 22.12
N VAL A 184 -20.48 11.11 22.05
CA VAL A 184 -21.44 10.69 21.02
C VAL A 184 -22.68 11.59 21.04
N LYS A 185 -23.22 11.88 22.22
CA LYS A 185 -24.39 12.74 22.38
C LYS A 185 -24.08 14.21 22.10
N PHE A 186 -23.01 14.75 22.67
CA PHE A 186 -22.69 16.18 22.58
C PHE A 186 -22.30 16.62 21.16
N PHE A 187 -21.49 15.81 20.47
CA PHE A 187 -21.02 16.12 19.12
C PHE A 187 -21.93 15.57 18.01
N ASN A 188 -23.06 14.97 18.36
CA ASN A 188 -23.99 14.33 17.42
C ASN A 188 -23.27 13.34 16.49
N VAL A 189 -22.49 12.43 17.07
CA VAL A 189 -21.68 11.46 16.31
C VAL A 189 -22.60 10.55 15.50
N GLU A 190 -22.25 10.37 14.22
CA GLU A 190 -23.03 9.58 13.26
C GLU A 190 -22.32 8.28 12.87
N ALA A 191 -21.02 8.13 13.19
CA ALA A 191 -20.27 6.88 13.06
C ALA A 191 -19.03 6.86 13.97
N ILE A 192 -18.57 5.65 14.32
CA ILE A 192 -17.32 5.45 15.07
C ILE A 192 -16.32 4.68 14.20
N ALA A 193 -15.14 5.25 14.03
CA ALA A 193 -13.99 4.64 13.37
C ALA A 193 -13.00 4.11 14.43
N ILE A 194 -12.56 2.87 14.31
CA ILE A 194 -11.57 2.26 15.22
C ILE A 194 -10.39 1.71 14.42
N GLY A 195 -9.17 2.11 14.78
CA GLY A 195 -7.94 1.58 14.17
C GLY A 195 -7.81 0.06 14.34
N ASN A 196 -7.30 -0.63 13.32
CA ASN A 196 -7.23 -2.09 13.29
C ASN A 196 -5.89 -2.69 13.73
N VAL A 197 -5.11 -1.95 14.51
CA VAL A 197 -3.82 -2.39 15.07
C VAL A 197 -3.99 -2.97 16.49
N THR A 198 -2.89 -3.04 17.25
CA THR A 198 -2.86 -3.49 18.65
C THR A 198 -4.00 -2.86 19.47
N ALA A 199 -4.68 -3.67 20.28
CA ALA A 199 -5.85 -3.27 21.09
C ALA A 199 -7.13 -2.94 20.30
N GLY A 200 -7.14 -3.05 18.96
CA GLY A 200 -8.30 -2.69 18.15
C GLY A 200 -9.53 -3.56 18.40
N ARG A 201 -9.36 -4.89 18.53
CA ARG A 201 -10.47 -5.82 18.79
C ARG A 201 -11.07 -5.61 20.18
N GLU A 202 -10.22 -5.39 21.17
CA GLU A 202 -10.59 -5.12 22.55
C GLU A 202 -11.34 -3.79 22.66
N THR A 203 -10.87 -2.77 21.95
CA THR A 203 -11.51 -1.45 21.89
C THR A 203 -12.86 -1.52 21.18
N GLU A 204 -12.95 -2.25 20.07
CA GLU A 204 -14.22 -2.50 19.39
C GLU A 204 -15.23 -3.21 20.30
N ALA A 205 -14.81 -4.29 20.95
CA ALA A 205 -15.65 -5.02 21.89
C ALA A 205 -16.14 -4.11 23.03
N PHE A 206 -15.26 -3.27 23.58
CA PHE A 206 -15.61 -2.27 24.59
C PHE A 206 -16.64 -1.26 24.09
N VAL A 207 -16.43 -0.64 22.93
CA VAL A 207 -17.36 0.34 22.33
C VAL A 207 -18.73 -0.30 22.08
N ARG A 208 -18.78 -1.57 21.68
CA ARG A 208 -20.04 -2.30 21.49
C ARG A 208 -20.81 -2.51 22.80
N THR A 209 -20.16 -2.51 23.96
CA THR A 209 -20.85 -2.58 25.27
C THR A 209 -21.63 -1.31 25.63
N LEU A 210 -21.34 -0.17 24.97
CA LEU A 210 -22.02 1.11 25.20
C LEU A 210 -23.47 1.10 24.75
N LYS A 211 -23.90 0.10 23.98
CA LYS A 211 -25.27 -0.02 23.42
C LYS A 211 -25.73 1.28 22.74
N LEU A 212 -24.85 1.87 21.94
CA LEU A 212 -25.14 3.06 21.15
C LEU A 212 -26.32 2.81 20.20
N PRO A 213 -27.05 3.87 19.77
CA PRO A 213 -28.12 3.72 18.80
C PRO A 213 -27.70 2.90 17.59
N PRO A 214 -28.50 1.92 17.12
CA PRO A 214 -28.15 1.05 15.99
C PRO A 214 -27.81 1.80 14.69
N ALA A 215 -28.25 3.04 14.56
CA ALA A 215 -27.95 3.92 13.43
C ALA A 215 -26.50 4.44 13.39
N ILE A 216 -25.74 4.30 14.49
CA ILE A 216 -24.32 4.71 14.58
C ILE A 216 -23.45 3.46 14.34
N PRO A 217 -22.93 3.25 13.12
CA PRO A 217 -22.07 2.12 12.84
C PRO A 217 -20.73 2.27 13.58
N VAL A 218 -20.23 1.14 14.08
CA VAL A 218 -18.86 0.99 14.58
C VAL A 218 -18.08 0.21 13.54
N VAL A 219 -17.06 0.87 12.95
CA VAL A 219 -16.32 0.37 11.80
C VAL A 219 -14.85 0.27 12.13
N MET A 220 -14.27 -0.90 11.89
CA MET A 220 -12.82 -1.10 11.93
C MET A 220 -12.19 -0.51 10.66
N VAL A 221 -11.17 0.32 10.83
CA VAL A 221 -10.52 1.06 9.76
C VAL A 221 -9.05 0.64 9.67
N ASN A 222 -8.56 0.45 8.46
CA ASN A 222 -7.14 0.17 8.24
C ASN A 222 -6.29 1.38 8.66
N GLU A 223 -5.39 1.18 9.61
CA GLU A 223 -4.51 2.23 10.14
C GLU A 223 -3.10 2.17 9.53
N SER A 224 -2.83 1.28 8.57
CA SER A 224 -1.51 1.17 7.95
C SER A 224 -1.07 2.51 7.38
N GLY A 225 0.11 2.96 7.81
CA GLY A 225 0.65 4.27 7.44
C GLY A 225 0.12 5.47 8.24
N ALA A 226 -0.80 5.33 9.20
CA ALA A 226 -1.27 6.48 9.99
C ALA A 226 -0.15 7.09 10.85
N SER A 227 0.76 6.27 11.35
CA SER A 227 1.98 6.73 12.05
C SER A 227 2.97 7.47 11.13
N ILE A 228 3.00 7.09 9.85
CA ILE A 228 3.83 7.78 8.84
C ILE A 228 3.18 9.11 8.48
N TYR A 229 1.85 9.13 8.33
CA TYR A 229 1.09 10.36 8.14
C TYR A 229 1.30 11.32 9.30
N SER A 230 1.14 10.87 10.54
CA SER A 230 1.19 11.76 11.71
C SER A 230 2.55 12.46 11.89
N ALA A 231 3.63 11.78 11.47
CA ALA A 231 4.99 12.31 11.46
C ALA A 231 5.36 13.08 10.17
N SER A 232 4.47 13.16 9.18
CA SER A 232 4.71 13.84 7.91
C SER A 232 4.63 15.36 8.02
N GLU A 233 5.25 16.06 7.07
CA GLU A 233 5.08 17.51 6.92
C GLU A 233 3.62 17.90 6.64
N VAL A 234 2.90 17.09 5.86
CA VAL A 234 1.47 17.31 5.56
C VAL A 234 0.65 17.38 6.85
N ALA A 235 0.85 16.44 7.78
CA ALA A 235 0.11 16.44 9.04
C ALA A 235 0.56 17.57 9.98
N ARG A 236 1.83 17.99 9.93
CA ARG A 236 2.32 19.17 10.67
C ARG A 236 1.72 20.47 10.14
N GLU A 237 1.55 20.59 8.83
CA GLU A 237 0.88 21.74 8.22
C GLU A 237 -0.62 21.77 8.57
N GLU A 238 -1.30 20.61 8.54
CA GLU A 238 -2.73 20.54 8.86
C GLU A 238 -3.02 20.74 10.36
N PHE A 239 -2.12 20.26 11.23
CA PHE A 239 -2.31 20.26 12.69
C PHE A 239 -1.02 20.65 13.43
N PRO A 240 -0.58 21.92 13.33
CA PRO A 240 0.68 22.38 13.91
C PRO A 240 0.71 22.22 15.43
N ASP A 241 -0.42 22.49 16.10
CA ASP A 241 -0.52 22.53 17.57
C ASP A 241 -0.85 21.17 18.22
N HIS A 242 -0.93 20.09 17.44
CA HIS A 242 -1.32 18.77 17.96
C HIS A 242 -0.18 17.77 17.83
N ASP A 243 -0.10 16.84 18.79
CA ASP A 243 0.92 15.79 18.79
C ASP A 243 0.65 14.68 17.75
N LEU A 244 1.62 13.76 17.61
CA LEU A 244 1.58 12.65 16.64
C LEU A 244 0.38 11.71 16.85
N THR A 245 -0.04 11.48 18.09
CA THR A 245 -1.13 10.55 18.40
C THR A 245 -2.48 11.12 17.97
N VAL A 246 -2.70 12.42 18.19
CA VAL A 246 -3.92 13.10 17.72
C VAL A 246 -3.98 13.08 16.20
N ARG A 247 -2.88 13.41 15.51
CA ARG A 247 -2.80 13.39 14.04
C ARG A 247 -3.09 12.00 13.46
N GLY A 248 -2.58 10.94 14.11
CA GLY A 248 -2.86 9.56 13.73
C GLY A 248 -4.35 9.24 13.81
N ALA A 249 -4.98 9.53 14.95
CA ALA A 249 -6.41 9.32 15.17
C ALA A 249 -7.29 10.12 14.18
N VAL A 250 -6.89 11.36 13.83
CA VAL A 250 -7.58 12.14 12.79
C VAL A 250 -7.56 11.41 11.44
N SER A 251 -6.43 10.81 11.07
CA SER A 251 -6.32 10.06 9.81
C SER A 251 -7.25 8.85 9.79
N ILE A 252 -7.38 8.13 10.92
CA ILE A 252 -8.32 7.00 11.05
C ILE A 252 -9.75 7.45 10.76
N GLY A 253 -10.18 8.56 11.37
CA GLY A 253 -11.53 9.10 11.16
C GLY A 253 -11.76 9.52 9.71
N ARG A 254 -10.81 10.25 9.11
CA ARG A 254 -10.91 10.72 7.72
C ARG A 254 -10.86 9.60 6.70
N ARG A 255 -10.13 8.51 6.97
CA ARG A 255 -10.15 7.30 6.13
C ARG A 255 -11.53 6.66 6.08
N LEU A 256 -12.30 6.68 7.17
CA LEU A 256 -13.69 6.21 7.13
C LEU A 256 -14.57 7.13 6.28
N MET A 257 -14.37 8.45 6.39
CA MET A 257 -15.13 9.46 5.65
C MET A 257 -14.88 9.37 4.15
N ASP A 258 -13.61 9.35 3.73
CA ASP A 258 -13.16 9.27 2.35
C ASP A 258 -11.75 8.62 2.29
N PRO A 259 -11.67 7.29 2.05
CA PRO A 259 -10.41 6.58 2.00
C PRO A 259 -9.44 7.15 0.96
N LEU A 260 -9.94 7.47 -0.23
CA LEU A 260 -9.12 7.98 -1.34
C LEU A 260 -8.49 9.33 -0.96
N ALA A 261 -9.29 10.28 -0.49
CA ALA A 261 -8.81 11.63 -0.17
C ALA A 261 -7.81 11.67 0.99
N GLU A 262 -7.88 10.71 1.91
CA GLU A 262 -6.98 10.63 3.05
C GLU A 262 -5.71 9.82 2.74
N LEU A 263 -5.82 8.67 2.05
CA LEU A 263 -4.67 7.81 1.74
C LEU A 263 -3.69 8.45 0.73
N VAL A 264 -4.15 9.30 -0.18
CA VAL A 264 -3.27 10.03 -1.13
C VAL A 264 -2.31 11.02 -0.45
N LYS A 265 -2.51 11.33 0.84
CA LYS A 265 -1.59 12.17 1.61
C LYS A 265 -0.30 11.44 2.00
N LEU A 266 -0.24 10.12 1.81
CA LEU A 266 0.90 9.28 2.10
C LEU A 266 1.72 8.97 0.86
N ASP A 267 3.00 8.66 1.05
CA ASP A 267 3.76 7.92 0.06
C ASP A 267 3.10 6.53 -0.12
N PRO A 268 2.66 6.14 -1.33
CA PRO A 268 1.96 4.87 -1.53
C PRO A 268 2.73 3.65 -1.02
N LYS A 269 4.07 3.69 -1.09
CA LYS A 269 4.93 2.59 -0.60
C LYS A 269 4.91 2.43 0.93
N SER A 270 4.48 3.48 1.63
CA SER A 270 4.39 3.52 3.09
C SER A 270 3.06 2.95 3.60
N ILE A 271 2.10 2.72 2.71
CA ILE A 271 0.87 2.00 3.03
C ILE A 271 1.20 0.51 3.02
N GLY A 272 1.00 -0.18 4.14
CA GLY A 272 1.23 -1.62 4.25
C GLY A 272 0.25 -2.40 3.39
N VAL A 273 0.69 -2.84 2.21
CA VAL A 273 -0.16 -3.48 1.18
C VAL A 273 0.10 -4.98 1.03
N GLY A 274 1.05 -5.53 1.76
CA GLY A 274 1.25 -6.97 1.83
C GLY A 274 2.53 -7.39 2.52
N GLN A 275 2.61 -8.69 2.81
CA GLN A 275 3.82 -9.30 3.34
C GLN A 275 4.94 -9.25 2.30
N TYR A 276 6.19 -9.04 2.75
CA TYR A 276 7.37 -8.97 1.89
C TYR A 276 7.44 -7.76 0.94
N GLN A 277 6.65 -6.70 1.16
CA GLN A 277 6.72 -5.48 0.35
C GLN A 277 8.12 -4.84 0.31
N HIS A 278 8.92 -5.03 1.35
CA HIS A 278 10.30 -4.52 1.43
C HIS A 278 11.34 -5.45 0.79
N ASP A 279 10.91 -6.63 0.33
CA ASP A 279 11.79 -7.66 -0.23
C ASP A 279 11.71 -7.72 -1.77
N VAL A 280 10.73 -7.06 -2.39
CA VAL A 280 10.61 -6.90 -3.85
C VAL A 280 11.48 -5.75 -4.38
N ASP A 281 11.62 -5.63 -5.70
CA ASP A 281 12.23 -4.46 -6.34
C ASP A 281 11.47 -3.17 -5.95
N GLN A 282 12.15 -2.30 -5.19
CA GLN A 282 11.53 -1.09 -4.63
C GLN A 282 11.25 -0.01 -5.68
N THR A 283 11.99 0.00 -6.79
CA THR A 283 11.76 0.97 -7.87
C THR A 283 10.53 0.59 -8.66
N ALA A 284 10.41 -0.69 -9.02
CA ALA A 284 9.24 -1.24 -9.69
C ALA A 284 7.99 -1.16 -8.80
N LEU A 285 8.13 -1.44 -7.50
CA LEU A 285 7.05 -1.28 -6.53
C LEU A 285 6.55 0.16 -6.50
N LYS A 286 7.44 1.14 -6.27
CA LYS A 286 7.06 2.56 -6.20
C LYS A 286 6.28 2.98 -7.44
N ARG A 287 6.81 2.69 -8.63
CA ARG A 287 6.15 3.01 -9.90
C ARG A 287 4.75 2.40 -9.98
N SER A 288 4.61 1.11 -9.66
CA SER A 288 3.31 0.43 -9.74
C SER A 288 2.28 0.97 -8.76
N LEU A 289 2.70 1.36 -7.54
CA LEU A 289 1.80 1.94 -6.55
C LEU A 289 1.40 3.37 -6.92
N ASP A 290 2.34 4.18 -7.42
CA ASP A 290 2.04 5.53 -7.94
C ASP A 290 1.03 5.47 -9.10
N ASP A 291 1.25 4.58 -10.07
CA ASP A 291 0.34 4.35 -11.20
C ASP A 291 -1.06 3.92 -10.72
N THR A 292 -1.12 3.10 -9.66
CA THR A 292 -2.38 2.66 -9.04
C THR A 292 -3.14 3.84 -8.41
N VAL A 293 -2.44 4.75 -7.74
CA VAL A 293 -3.04 5.93 -7.12
C VAL A 293 -3.58 6.88 -8.19
N VAL A 294 -2.77 7.18 -9.22
CA VAL A 294 -3.21 7.98 -10.37
C VAL A 294 -4.44 7.36 -11.02
N SER A 295 -4.42 6.05 -11.28
CA SER A 295 -5.57 5.34 -11.87
C SER A 295 -6.83 5.45 -11.00
N SER A 296 -6.70 5.28 -9.68
CA SER A 296 -7.83 5.37 -8.75
C SER A 296 -8.38 6.78 -8.65
N VAL A 297 -7.53 7.80 -8.53
CA VAL A 297 -7.93 9.22 -8.45
C VAL A 297 -8.67 9.65 -9.71
N ASN A 298 -8.14 9.33 -10.89
CA ASN A 298 -8.76 9.72 -12.16
C ASN A 298 -9.99 8.87 -12.48
N GLY A 299 -10.01 7.58 -12.07
CA GLY A 299 -11.18 6.72 -12.20
C GLY A 299 -12.36 7.18 -11.33
N VAL A 300 -12.08 7.67 -10.12
CA VAL A 300 -13.11 8.24 -9.24
C VAL A 300 -13.47 9.66 -9.66
N GLY A 301 -12.52 10.47 -10.13
CA GLY A 301 -12.64 11.90 -10.41
C GLY A 301 -12.69 12.76 -9.14
N VAL A 302 -12.33 14.04 -9.26
CA VAL A 302 -12.01 14.91 -8.11
C VAL A 302 -12.91 16.13 -8.08
N GLU A 303 -13.55 16.41 -6.94
CA GLU A 303 -14.32 17.65 -6.74
C GLU A 303 -13.37 18.85 -6.58
N LEU A 304 -13.38 19.73 -7.57
CA LEU A 304 -12.44 20.84 -7.71
C LEU A 304 -12.51 21.83 -6.54
N ASN A 305 -13.71 22.05 -6.00
CA ASN A 305 -13.92 23.08 -4.98
C ASN A 305 -13.63 22.62 -3.54
N THR A 306 -13.43 21.33 -3.30
CA THR A 306 -13.16 20.81 -1.95
C THR A 306 -11.89 19.98 -1.85
N ALA A 307 -11.35 19.50 -2.97
CA ALA A 307 -10.14 18.67 -2.97
C ALA A 307 -8.92 19.39 -2.36
N SER A 308 -8.09 18.59 -1.69
CA SER A 308 -6.79 18.98 -1.17
C SER A 308 -5.76 19.11 -2.29
N LYS A 309 -4.65 19.83 -2.02
CA LYS A 309 -3.51 19.92 -2.95
C LYS A 309 -2.91 18.54 -3.25
N GLN A 310 -2.92 17.62 -2.27
CA GLN A 310 -2.41 16.26 -2.41
C GLN A 310 -3.27 15.46 -3.39
N LEU A 311 -4.60 15.47 -3.22
CA LEU A 311 -5.50 14.76 -4.15
C LEU A 311 -5.42 15.32 -5.57
N LEU A 312 -5.40 16.65 -5.72
CA LEU A 312 -5.27 17.31 -7.02
C LEU A 312 -3.96 16.96 -7.72
N SER A 313 -2.87 16.73 -6.98
CA SER A 313 -1.57 16.42 -7.58
C SER A 313 -1.52 15.07 -8.32
N TYR A 314 -2.49 14.18 -8.09
CA TYR A 314 -2.64 12.90 -8.78
C TYR A 314 -3.61 12.94 -9.96
N VAL A 315 -4.26 14.09 -10.23
CA VAL A 315 -5.11 14.26 -11.41
C VAL A 315 -4.24 14.33 -12.67
N SER A 316 -4.67 13.65 -13.73
CA SER A 316 -3.98 13.65 -15.02
C SER A 316 -3.70 15.07 -15.50
N GLY A 317 -2.46 15.33 -15.93
CA GLY A 317 -2.04 16.67 -16.38
C GLY A 317 -1.74 17.66 -15.25
N LEU A 318 -1.96 17.32 -13.98
CA LEU A 318 -1.58 18.14 -12.84
C LEU A 318 -0.30 17.63 -12.16
N ASN A 319 0.34 18.52 -11.40
CA ASN A 319 1.45 18.22 -10.51
C ASN A 319 1.30 19.01 -9.20
N ALA A 320 2.25 18.87 -8.27
CA ALA A 320 2.20 19.56 -6.98
C ALA A 320 2.10 21.10 -7.11
N ALA A 321 2.78 21.70 -8.09
CA ALA A 321 2.78 23.16 -8.28
C ALA A 321 1.45 23.68 -8.84
N THR A 322 0.87 22.99 -9.83
CA THR A 322 -0.45 23.36 -10.38
C THR A 322 -1.57 23.07 -9.38
N ALA A 323 -1.49 21.97 -8.63
CA ALA A 323 -2.43 21.66 -7.56
C ALA A 323 -2.45 22.74 -6.47
N ALA A 324 -1.27 23.21 -6.04
CA ALA A 324 -1.16 24.33 -5.11
C ALA A 324 -1.73 25.64 -5.70
N ALA A 325 -1.49 25.91 -6.99
CA ALA A 325 -2.03 27.09 -7.68
C ALA A 325 -3.56 27.06 -7.77
N ILE A 326 -4.17 25.90 -8.03
CA ILE A 326 -5.63 25.72 -8.03
C ILE A 326 -6.21 26.06 -6.66
N VAL A 327 -5.63 25.51 -5.59
CA VAL A 327 -6.10 25.78 -4.22
C VAL A 327 -5.92 27.25 -3.86
N ALA A 328 -4.80 27.86 -4.21
CA ALA A 328 -4.55 29.29 -3.99
C ALA A 328 -5.60 30.16 -4.71
N ARG A 329 -5.85 29.90 -6.00
CA ARG A 329 -6.86 30.61 -6.78
C ARG A 329 -8.24 30.52 -6.12
N ARG A 330 -8.66 29.31 -5.72
CA ARG A 330 -9.94 29.08 -5.04
C ARG A 330 -10.06 29.84 -3.72
N ASN A 331 -8.98 29.93 -2.96
CA ASN A 331 -8.97 30.65 -1.68
C ASN A 331 -9.04 32.16 -1.87
N GLU A 332 -8.45 32.69 -2.95
CA GLU A 332 -8.40 34.13 -3.24
C GLU A 332 -9.67 34.63 -3.96
N HIS A 333 -10.15 33.88 -4.97
CA HIS A 333 -11.23 34.31 -5.87
C HIS A 333 -12.57 33.60 -5.58
N GLY A 334 -12.58 32.67 -4.63
CA GLY A 334 -13.73 31.83 -4.32
C GLY A 334 -13.83 30.58 -5.20
N ALA A 335 -14.94 29.84 -5.02
CA ALA A 335 -15.20 28.59 -5.70
C ALA A 335 -15.27 28.76 -7.24
N PHE A 336 -14.72 27.78 -7.97
CA PHE A 336 -14.87 27.68 -9.41
C PHE A 336 -16.33 27.42 -9.78
N LYS A 337 -16.88 28.20 -10.71
CA LYS A 337 -18.26 28.01 -11.20
C LYS A 337 -18.30 27.22 -12.50
N SER A 338 -17.21 27.20 -13.25
CA SER A 338 -17.07 26.41 -14.47
C SER A 338 -15.67 25.84 -14.64
N ARG A 339 -15.51 24.77 -15.42
CA ARG A 339 -14.18 24.25 -15.77
C ARG A 339 -13.37 25.26 -16.58
N ALA A 340 -14.01 26.15 -17.35
CA ALA A 340 -13.33 27.14 -18.17
C ALA A 340 -12.45 28.09 -17.34
N GLU A 341 -12.85 28.37 -16.10
CA GLU A 341 -12.09 29.18 -15.13
C GLU A 341 -10.72 28.58 -14.76
N LEU A 342 -10.50 27.28 -14.98
CA LEU A 342 -9.19 26.66 -14.76
C LEU A 342 -8.11 27.29 -15.66
N LYS A 343 -8.48 27.89 -16.79
CA LYS A 343 -7.54 28.60 -17.68
C LYS A 343 -6.93 29.85 -17.04
N GLU A 344 -7.54 30.36 -15.98
CA GLU A 344 -7.04 31.50 -15.20
C GLU A 344 -6.01 31.07 -14.15
N VAL A 345 -5.87 29.76 -13.89
CA VAL A 345 -4.94 29.26 -12.88
C VAL A 345 -3.50 29.42 -13.35
N PRO A 346 -2.63 30.10 -12.59
CA PRO A 346 -1.24 30.28 -12.96
C PRO A 346 -0.53 28.94 -13.22
N ARG A 347 0.23 28.89 -14.31
CA ARG A 347 1.02 27.71 -14.76
C ARG A 347 0.18 26.52 -15.23
N LEU A 348 -1.15 26.62 -15.29
CA LEU A 348 -1.99 25.61 -15.93
C LEU A 348 -2.13 25.91 -17.44
N GLY A 349 -1.20 25.36 -18.23
CA GLY A 349 -1.21 25.54 -19.68
C GLY A 349 -2.36 24.81 -20.38
N PRO A 350 -2.63 25.12 -21.67
CA PRO A 350 -3.74 24.55 -22.42
C PRO A 350 -3.68 23.01 -22.50
N LYS A 351 -2.48 22.43 -22.61
CA LYS A 351 -2.32 20.97 -22.64
C LYS A 351 -2.62 20.32 -21.28
N ALA A 352 -2.18 20.96 -20.19
CA ALA A 352 -2.49 20.48 -18.84
C ALA A 352 -3.99 20.56 -18.56
N PHE A 353 -4.65 21.64 -19.01
CA PHE A 353 -6.10 21.76 -18.95
C PHE A 353 -6.81 20.64 -19.73
N GLU A 354 -6.41 20.38 -20.98
CA GLU A 354 -6.96 19.29 -21.81
C GLU A 354 -6.82 17.92 -21.13
N GLN A 355 -5.72 17.67 -20.44
CA GLN A 355 -5.50 16.40 -19.74
C GLN A 355 -6.29 16.30 -18.42
N ALA A 356 -6.52 17.42 -17.73
CA ALA A 356 -7.12 17.43 -16.39
C ALA A 356 -8.65 17.63 -16.38
N ALA A 357 -9.19 18.39 -17.34
CA ALA A 357 -10.55 18.92 -17.25
C ALA A 357 -11.64 17.83 -17.18
N GLY A 358 -11.43 16.67 -17.82
CA GLY A 358 -12.37 15.55 -17.78
C GLY A 358 -12.46 14.86 -16.41
N PHE A 359 -11.45 15.02 -15.56
CA PHE A 359 -11.35 14.36 -14.26
C PHE A 359 -11.72 15.28 -13.08
N LEU A 360 -11.74 16.60 -13.31
CA LEU A 360 -12.13 17.60 -12.32
C LEU A 360 -13.63 17.87 -12.41
N ARG A 361 -14.35 17.81 -11.29
CA ARG A 361 -15.80 18.03 -11.24
C ARG A 361 -16.14 19.27 -10.45
N ILE A 362 -17.26 19.90 -10.82
CA ILE A 362 -17.83 21.04 -10.11
C ILE A 362 -19.30 20.72 -9.83
N ARG A 363 -19.61 20.31 -8.60
CA ARG A 363 -21.02 20.16 -8.17
C ARG A 363 -21.69 21.52 -8.06
N GLY A 364 -22.87 21.65 -8.68
CA GLY A 364 -23.60 22.92 -8.72
C GLY A 364 -22.94 23.99 -9.59
N GLY A 365 -22.08 23.58 -10.55
CA GLY A 365 -21.48 24.50 -11.51
C GLY A 365 -22.49 25.13 -12.45
N ALA A 366 -22.06 26.19 -13.14
CA ALA A 366 -22.87 26.92 -14.12
C ALA A 366 -23.28 26.03 -15.30
N HIS A 367 -22.41 25.10 -15.70
CA HIS A 367 -22.69 24.14 -16.75
C HIS A 367 -22.97 22.74 -16.18
N PRO A 368 -24.11 22.09 -16.47
CA PRO A 368 -24.47 20.81 -15.86
C PRO A 368 -23.47 19.69 -16.17
N LEU A 369 -22.83 19.72 -17.35
CA LEU A 369 -21.79 18.74 -17.71
C LEU A 369 -20.49 18.87 -16.89
N ASP A 370 -20.27 19.96 -16.16
CA ASP A 370 -19.09 20.11 -15.27
C ASP A 370 -19.15 19.15 -14.07
N ALA A 371 -20.32 18.62 -13.73
CA ALA A 371 -20.48 17.58 -12.71
C ALA A 371 -20.26 16.15 -13.26
N SER A 372 -20.09 15.99 -14.57
CA SER A 372 -19.99 14.69 -15.26
C SER A 372 -18.53 14.34 -15.63
N ALA A 373 -18.32 13.18 -16.27
CA ALA A 373 -17.03 12.84 -16.87
C ALA A 373 -16.89 13.30 -18.34
N VAL A 374 -17.90 13.98 -18.90
CA VAL A 374 -17.84 14.50 -20.27
C VAL A 374 -16.76 15.58 -20.34
N HIS A 375 -15.82 15.41 -21.26
CA HIS A 375 -14.75 16.38 -21.47
C HIS A 375 -15.32 17.68 -22.11
N PRO A 376 -14.84 18.89 -21.71
CA PRO A 376 -15.29 20.15 -22.29
C PRO A 376 -15.20 20.24 -23.83
N GLU A 377 -14.28 19.51 -24.46
CA GLU A 377 -14.17 19.46 -25.93
C GLU A 377 -15.42 18.87 -26.61
N ARG A 378 -16.24 18.10 -25.87
CA ARG A 378 -17.43 17.43 -26.38
C ARG A 378 -18.73 18.10 -25.94
N TYR A 379 -18.68 19.27 -25.30
CA TYR A 379 -19.90 19.94 -24.83
C TYR A 379 -20.85 20.24 -25.99
N ALA A 380 -20.34 20.83 -27.07
CA ALA A 380 -21.11 21.11 -28.29
C ALA A 380 -21.62 19.87 -29.04
N LEU A 381 -21.17 18.66 -28.69
CA LEU A 381 -21.70 17.41 -29.24
C LEU A 381 -22.88 16.87 -28.41
N VAL A 382 -22.92 17.23 -27.13
CA VAL A 382 -23.95 16.79 -26.18
C VAL A 382 -25.11 17.79 -26.13
N GLU A 383 -24.82 19.08 -26.32
CA GLU A 383 -25.80 20.14 -26.61
C GLU A 383 -26.39 19.99 -28.02
#